data_AF-D7TPW5-F1
#
_entry.id   AF-D7TPW5-F1
#
_cell.length_a   1.000
_cell.length_b   1.000
_cell.length_c   1.000
_cell.angle_alpha   90.00
_cell.angle_beta   90.00
_cell.angle_gamma   90.00
#
_symmetry.space_group_name_H-M   'P 1'
#
loop_
_entity.id
_entity.type
_entity.pdbx_description
1 polymer ?
#
loop_
_entity_poly.entity_id
_entity_poly.type
_entity_poly.pdbx_seq_one_letter_code
_entity_poly.pdbx_strand_id
1 'polypeptide(L)'
;MLNTKTPATTATMLISNATQDAKNISKICATHGSGSTSLYRQSLELSWVRRDGSVQGLFCRTPRLITSVEKCRRLEVRAFTEEQEALVVKSWSSMKKNAGELSLKFFLRIFEIAPSAKKLFSFLRDSDVPPEQNPKLKPHALSVFVMTCESAIQLRKAGRVTVRESNLIDLGATHFKYGVVDEHFEVTKYALLETIKEAVPDMWSPEMKSAWAEAYDQLVAAIKKEMKPPQTS
;
A
#
# COMPACT_ATOMS: atom_id res chain seq x y z
N MET A 1 -41.33 10.66 37.80
CA MET A 1 -42.38 10.44 36.77
C MET A 1 -41.71 10.38 35.41
N LEU A 2 -41.88 9.25 34.72
CA LEU A 2 -41.40 9.01 33.36
C LEU A 2 -42.18 9.86 32.35
N ASN A 3 -41.55 10.22 31.22
CA ASN A 3 -42.14 9.87 29.93
C ASN A 3 -41.10 9.75 28.81
N THR A 4 -41.22 8.65 28.07
CA THR A 4 -40.50 8.24 26.87
C THR A 4 -41.07 8.90 25.62
N LYS A 5 -40.27 9.05 24.55
CA LYS A 5 -40.63 8.64 23.17
C LYS A 5 -39.50 8.88 22.15
N THR A 6 -39.15 7.81 21.46
CA THR A 6 -38.42 7.74 20.18
C THR A 6 -39.29 8.28 19.03
N PRO A 7 -38.69 8.63 17.88
CA PRO A 7 -38.98 7.86 16.67
C PRO A 7 -37.77 7.60 15.77
N ALA A 8 -37.84 6.47 15.05
CA ALA A 8 -36.95 6.08 13.96
C ALA A 8 -37.48 6.61 12.62
N THR A 9 -36.57 6.99 11.70
CA THR A 9 -36.88 7.12 10.28
C THR A 9 -35.72 6.59 9.43
N THR A 10 -36.04 5.54 8.68
CA THR A 10 -35.26 4.95 7.59
C THR A 10 -35.38 5.83 6.35
N ALA A 11 -34.27 6.15 5.67
CA ALA A 11 -34.29 6.69 4.31
C ALA A 11 -33.13 6.13 3.48
N THR A 12 -33.53 5.40 2.44
CA THR A 12 -32.76 4.70 1.42
C THR A 12 -31.99 5.68 0.53
N MET A 13 -30.67 5.49 0.34
CA MET A 13 -29.93 6.12 -0.77
C MET A 13 -29.70 5.12 -1.89
N LEU A 14 -30.13 5.52 -3.09
CA LEU A 14 -29.97 4.82 -4.37
C LEU A 14 -28.51 4.94 -4.83
N ILE A 15 -27.89 3.80 -5.17
CA ILE A 15 -26.56 3.75 -5.79
C ILE A 15 -26.77 3.60 -7.29
N SER A 16 -26.35 4.61 -8.05
CA SER A 16 -26.24 4.57 -9.50
C SER A 16 -25.02 3.73 -9.94
N ASN A 17 -25.23 2.91 -10.96
CA ASN A 17 -24.23 2.05 -11.58
C ASN A 17 -23.12 2.83 -12.29
N ALA A 18 -21.88 2.38 -12.11
CA ALA A 18 -20.77 2.66 -13.01
C ALA A 18 -20.33 1.35 -13.68
N THR A 19 -20.51 1.30 -15.00
CA THR A 19 -19.79 0.44 -15.94
C THR A 19 -18.33 0.85 -16.02
N GLN A 20 -17.38 -0.09 -15.88
CA GLN A 20 -16.53 -0.52 -17.02
C GLN A 20 -15.47 -1.56 -16.63
N ASP A 21 -15.42 -2.55 -17.53
CA ASP A 21 -14.28 -3.32 -18.01
C ASP A 21 -13.48 -4.24 -17.07
N ALA A 22 -13.94 -5.49 -17.13
CA ALA A 22 -13.29 -6.70 -16.72
C ALA A 22 -12.07 -7.04 -17.59
N LYS A 23 -10.93 -7.24 -16.95
CA LYS A 23 -9.95 -8.26 -17.33
C LYS A 23 -9.46 -8.96 -16.07
N ASN A 24 -10.10 -10.06 -15.69
CA ASN A 24 -9.42 -11.15 -15.01
C ASN A 24 -10.28 -12.42 -15.05
N ILE A 25 -9.67 -13.50 -15.52
CA ILE A 25 -10.25 -14.83 -15.64
C ILE A 25 -10.51 -15.37 -14.22
N SER A 26 -11.77 -15.49 -13.81
CA SER A 26 -12.11 -16.11 -12.54
C SER A 26 -12.17 -17.64 -12.70
N LYS A 27 -11.23 -18.35 -12.08
CA LYS A 27 -11.36 -19.79 -11.84
C LYS A 27 -12.37 -19.99 -10.71
N ILE A 28 -13.54 -20.56 -11.02
CA ILE A 28 -14.52 -20.96 -10.00
C ILE A 28 -14.15 -22.36 -9.51
N CYS A 29 -13.80 -22.48 -8.24
CA CYS A 29 -13.66 -23.78 -7.57
C CYS A 29 -14.97 -24.14 -6.89
N ALA A 30 -15.54 -25.30 -7.22
CA ALA A 30 -16.65 -25.88 -6.48
C ALA A 30 -16.15 -27.07 -5.65
N THR A 31 -16.58 -27.15 -4.39
CA THR A 31 -16.38 -28.32 -3.52
C THR A 31 -17.73 -28.97 -3.24
N HIS A 32 -17.78 -30.30 -3.34
CA HIS A 32 -18.98 -31.06 -3.04
C HIS A 32 -19.07 -31.30 -1.52
N GLY A 33 -20.20 -30.93 -0.91
CA GLY A 33 -20.54 -31.35 0.44
C GLY A 33 -21.10 -32.77 0.42
N SER A 34 -20.34 -33.71 0.98
CA SER A 34 -20.85 -34.93 1.60
C SER A 34 -19.72 -35.54 2.44
N GLY A 35 -20.08 -36.24 3.52
CA GLY A 35 -19.22 -36.60 4.65
C GLY A 35 -17.88 -37.28 4.32
N SER A 36 -16.93 -37.01 5.24
CA SER A 36 -15.63 -37.67 5.47
C SER A 36 -14.69 -37.86 4.26
N THR A 37 -13.59 -37.10 4.33
CA THR A 37 -12.26 -37.36 3.71
C THR A 37 -12.13 -37.29 2.18
N SER A 38 -11.17 -36.46 1.75
CA SER A 38 -10.63 -36.27 0.38
C SER A 38 -11.38 -35.29 -0.53
N LEU A 39 -10.89 -34.04 -0.57
CA LEU A 39 -11.28 -33.04 -1.57
C LEU A 39 -10.55 -33.33 -2.89
N TYR A 40 -11.18 -34.07 -3.80
CA TYR A 40 -10.76 -34.11 -5.20
C TYR A 40 -11.32 -32.89 -5.94
N ARG A 41 -10.45 -31.97 -6.33
CA ARG A 41 -10.78 -30.74 -7.06
C ARG A 41 -10.92 -31.06 -8.56
N GLN A 42 -12.14 -31.05 -9.09
CA GLN A 42 -12.38 -31.11 -10.53
C GLN A 42 -12.65 -29.73 -11.11
N SER A 43 -11.92 -29.39 -12.18
CA SER A 43 -12.10 -28.16 -12.96
C SER A 43 -13.12 -28.40 -14.06
N LEU A 44 -14.09 -27.48 -14.22
CA LEU A 44 -14.99 -27.48 -15.37
C LEU A 44 -14.30 -26.74 -16.53
N GLU A 45 -14.17 -27.40 -17.69
CA GLU A 45 -13.71 -26.78 -18.92
C GLU A 45 -14.86 -26.08 -19.65
N LEU A 46 -14.60 -24.84 -20.08
CA LEU A 46 -15.47 -24.09 -20.98
C LEU A 46 -14.75 -23.95 -22.32
N SER A 47 -15.38 -24.36 -23.41
CA SER A 47 -14.85 -24.23 -24.78
C SER A 47 -15.82 -23.48 -25.68
N TRP A 48 -15.26 -22.74 -26.64
CA TRP A 48 -16.01 -21.97 -27.62
C TRP A 48 -16.45 -22.89 -28.76
N VAL A 49 -17.75 -22.91 -29.09
CA VAL A 49 -18.25 -23.55 -30.31
C VAL A 49 -18.86 -22.48 -31.20
N ARG A 50 -18.43 -22.42 -32.46
CA ARG A 50 -19.07 -21.62 -33.51
C ARG A 50 -20.04 -22.49 -34.29
N ARG A 51 -21.29 -22.07 -34.38
CA ARG A 51 -22.20 -22.45 -35.47
C ARG A 51 -22.79 -21.14 -36.01
N ASP A 52 -22.48 -20.87 -37.27
CA ASP A 52 -23.16 -19.93 -38.17
C ASP A 52 -24.10 -18.86 -37.57
N GLY A 53 -23.51 -17.72 -37.22
CA GLY A 53 -24.00 -16.45 -37.78
C GLY A 53 -24.78 -15.46 -36.92
N SER A 54 -25.26 -15.78 -35.71
CA SER A 54 -25.77 -14.74 -34.80
C SER A 54 -25.87 -15.24 -33.35
N VAL A 55 -25.45 -14.39 -32.41
CA VAL A 55 -25.36 -14.56 -30.93
C VAL A 55 -24.04 -15.15 -30.39
N GLN A 56 -23.23 -14.30 -29.74
CA GLN A 56 -22.12 -14.72 -28.86
C GLN A 56 -22.66 -14.88 -27.43
N GLY A 57 -22.66 -16.09 -26.88
CA GLY A 57 -23.02 -16.35 -25.50
C GLY A 57 -22.31 -17.57 -24.93
N LEU A 58 -21.89 -17.50 -23.67
CA LEU A 58 -21.39 -18.67 -22.92
C LEU A 58 -22.55 -19.62 -22.64
N PHE A 59 -22.43 -20.88 -23.06
CA PHE A 59 -23.38 -21.93 -22.71
C PHE A 59 -22.74 -22.95 -21.78
N CYS A 60 -23.31 -23.10 -20.59
CA CYS A 60 -22.97 -24.17 -19.66
C CYS A 60 -23.79 -25.41 -20.03
N ARG A 61 -23.12 -26.53 -20.40
CA ARG A 61 -23.82 -27.74 -20.90
C ARG A 61 -24.47 -28.62 -19.83
N THR A 62 -24.38 -28.27 -18.55
CA THR A 62 -25.01 -29.02 -17.46
C THR A 62 -25.96 -28.12 -16.66
N PRO A 63 -27.28 -28.37 -16.68
CA PRO A 63 -28.21 -27.63 -15.84
C PRO A 63 -28.09 -28.19 -14.43
N ARG A 64 -27.42 -27.47 -13.54
CA ARG A 64 -27.62 -27.68 -12.10
C ARG A 64 -28.14 -26.39 -11.52
N LEU A 65 -29.36 -26.46 -10.97
CA LEU A 65 -30.01 -25.36 -10.27
C LEU A 65 -29.03 -24.80 -9.23
N ILE A 66 -28.82 -23.48 -9.29
CA ILE A 66 -28.16 -22.74 -8.21
C ILE A 66 -29.14 -22.78 -7.03
N THR A 67 -28.90 -23.67 -6.07
CA THR A 67 -29.77 -23.82 -4.89
C THR A 67 -29.29 -23.03 -3.67
N SER A 68 -28.13 -22.36 -3.74
CA SER A 68 -27.65 -21.50 -2.65
C SER A 68 -26.65 -20.46 -3.16
N VAL A 69 -26.79 -19.22 -2.65
CA VAL A 69 -25.77 -18.18 -2.72
C VAL A 69 -25.24 -18.01 -1.30
N GLU A 70 -24.03 -18.50 -1.02
CA GLU A 70 -23.38 -18.19 0.25
C GLU A 70 -22.87 -16.75 0.24
N LYS A 71 -23.40 -15.94 1.16
CA LYS A 71 -22.87 -14.61 1.44
C LYS A 71 -21.46 -14.76 2.01
N CYS A 72 -20.44 -14.49 1.20
CA CYS A 72 -19.04 -14.50 1.62
C CYS A 72 -18.89 -13.58 2.84
N ARG A 73 -18.68 -14.18 4.02
CA ARG A 73 -18.53 -13.46 5.28
C ARG A 73 -17.16 -12.76 5.30
N ARG A 74 -17.19 -11.46 5.57
CA ARG A 74 -16.09 -10.51 5.86
C ARG A 74 -15.16 -10.17 4.70
N LEU A 75 -15.30 -8.93 4.22
CA LEU A 75 -14.15 -8.15 3.78
C LEU A 75 -13.22 -8.00 5.01
N GLU A 76 -12.07 -8.67 5.04
CA GLU A 76 -11.00 -8.27 5.97
C GLU A 76 -10.44 -6.93 5.48
N VAL A 77 -11.06 -5.83 5.91
CA VAL A 77 -10.38 -4.54 5.89
C VAL A 77 -9.37 -4.60 7.03
N ARG A 78 -8.11 -4.92 6.72
CA ARG A 78 -7.00 -4.75 7.66
C ARG A 78 -6.80 -3.26 7.86
N ALA A 79 -7.49 -2.71 8.83
CA ALA A 79 -7.31 -1.33 9.26
C ALA A 79 -6.02 -1.25 10.08
N PHE A 80 -5.23 -0.20 9.84
CA PHE A 80 -4.04 0.09 10.62
C PHE A 80 -4.43 0.31 12.10
N THR A 81 -3.87 -0.49 13.01
CA THR A 81 -4.34 -0.56 14.39
C THR A 81 -3.70 0.51 15.28
N GLU A 82 -4.24 0.69 16.48
CA GLU A 82 -3.69 1.60 17.49
C GLU A 82 -2.32 1.13 17.98
N GLU A 83 -2.12 -0.18 18.09
CA GLU A 83 -0.84 -0.78 18.45
C GLU A 83 0.21 -0.52 17.37
N GLN A 84 -0.16 -0.64 16.09
CA GLN A 84 0.73 -0.32 14.97
C GLN A 84 1.13 1.17 14.98
N GLU A 85 0.18 2.09 15.18
CA GLU A 85 0.48 3.52 15.33
C GLU A 85 1.41 3.76 16.52
N ALA A 86 1.10 3.19 17.68
CA ALA A 86 1.89 3.36 18.88
C ALA A 86 3.34 2.88 18.71
N LEU A 87 3.56 1.76 18.02
CA LEU A 87 4.91 1.26 17.72
C LEU A 87 5.69 2.25 16.86
N VAL A 88 5.09 2.78 15.79
CA VAL A 88 5.73 3.76 14.90
C VAL A 88 6.01 5.07 15.64
N VAL A 89 5.02 5.64 16.33
CA VAL A 89 5.13 6.94 17.00
C VAL A 89 6.12 6.89 18.16
N LYS A 90 6.10 5.83 18.98
CA LYS A 90 7.03 5.69 20.12
C LYS A 90 8.46 5.48 19.63
N SER A 91 8.68 4.58 18.69
CA SER A 91 10.03 4.34 18.13
C SER A 91 10.58 5.58 17.43
N TRP A 92 9.76 6.29 16.65
CA TRP A 92 10.16 7.57 16.05
C TRP A 92 10.54 8.60 17.11
N SER A 93 9.75 8.72 18.18
CA SER A 93 10.04 9.64 19.28
C SER A 93 11.38 9.34 19.98
N SER A 94 11.74 8.07 20.15
CA SER A 94 13.06 7.67 20.66
C SER A 94 14.20 8.04 19.70
N MET A 95 13.98 7.88 18.39
CA MET A 95 14.96 8.19 17.35
C MET A 95 15.19 9.69 17.11
N LYS A 96 14.23 10.56 17.44
CA LYS A 96 14.26 12.01 17.15
C LYS A 96 15.54 12.71 17.62
N LYS A 97 16.09 12.33 18.78
CA LYS A 97 17.30 12.96 19.34
C LYS A 97 18.52 12.83 18.43
N ASN A 98 18.61 11.73 17.68
CA ASN A 98 19.73 11.41 16.80
C ASN A 98 19.30 11.42 15.32
N ALA A 99 18.17 12.06 14.99
CA ALA A 99 17.53 11.92 13.69
C ALA A 99 18.44 12.36 12.53
N GLY A 100 19.30 13.36 12.73
CA GLY A 100 20.26 13.80 11.72
C GLY A 100 21.34 12.76 11.38
N GLU A 101 21.82 12.02 12.38
CA GLU A 101 22.79 10.94 12.20
C GLU A 101 22.12 9.71 11.57
N LEU A 102 20.95 9.32 12.08
CA LEU A 102 20.15 8.21 11.54
C LEU A 102 19.77 8.45 10.08
N SER A 103 19.42 9.68 9.74
CA SER A 103 19.10 10.10 8.38
C SER A 103 20.29 9.95 7.44
N LEU A 104 21.49 10.30 7.91
CA LEU A 104 22.69 10.08 7.13
C LEU A 104 22.95 8.58 6.95
N LYS A 105 22.97 7.82 8.04
CA LYS A 105 23.21 6.37 8.03
C LYS A 105 22.24 5.63 7.11
N PHE A 106 20.97 6.02 7.13
CA PHE A 106 19.92 5.53 6.25
C PHE A 106 20.27 5.70 4.76
N PHE A 107 20.69 6.89 4.34
CA PHE A 107 21.02 7.15 2.94
C PHE A 107 22.33 6.50 2.51
N LEU A 108 23.33 6.42 3.39
CA LEU A 108 24.54 5.65 3.10
C LEU A 108 24.21 4.19 2.82
N ARG A 109 23.30 3.60 3.60
CA ARG A 109 22.82 2.23 3.36
C ARG A 109 22.17 2.06 1.99
N ILE A 110 21.32 3.01 1.57
CA ILE A 110 20.73 2.99 0.23
C ILE A 110 21.84 2.97 -0.82
N PHE A 111 22.87 3.78 -0.65
CA PHE A 111 23.98 3.88 -1.59
C PHE A 111 24.95 2.69 -1.56
N GLU A 112 25.06 2.00 -0.43
CA GLU A 112 25.78 0.73 -0.31
C GLU A 112 25.06 -0.38 -1.10
N ILE A 113 23.73 -0.45 -0.98
CA ILE A 113 22.90 -1.46 -1.64
C ILE A 113 22.74 -1.16 -3.14
N ALA A 114 22.49 0.10 -3.49
CA ALA A 114 22.25 0.57 -4.84
C ALA A 114 23.10 1.82 -5.15
N PRO A 115 24.40 1.65 -5.48
CA PRO A 115 25.29 2.79 -5.76
C PRO A 115 24.80 3.69 -6.90
N SER A 116 24.05 3.13 -7.86
CA SER A 116 23.45 3.88 -8.97
C SER A 116 22.43 4.93 -8.50
N ALA A 117 21.78 4.74 -7.34
CA ALA A 117 20.79 5.67 -6.79
C ALA A 117 21.39 7.05 -6.49
N LYS A 118 22.72 7.15 -6.27
CA LYS A 118 23.42 8.44 -6.12
C LYS A 118 23.16 9.38 -7.31
N LYS A 119 23.02 8.83 -8.52
CA LYS A 119 22.82 9.60 -9.75
C LYS A 119 21.44 10.26 -9.85
N LEU A 120 20.47 9.80 -9.05
CA LEU A 120 19.13 10.40 -8.97
C LEU A 120 19.16 11.73 -8.20
N PHE A 121 20.14 11.90 -7.32
CA PHE A 121 20.34 13.13 -6.56
C PHE A 121 21.21 14.09 -7.39
N SER A 122 20.59 15.11 -7.98
CA SER A 122 21.31 16.12 -8.78
C SER A 122 22.46 16.79 -8.01
N PHE A 123 22.34 16.90 -6.69
CA PHE A 123 23.38 17.46 -5.82
C PHE A 123 24.51 16.48 -5.46
N LEU A 124 24.39 15.19 -5.80
CA LEU A 124 25.44 14.17 -5.64
C LEU A 124 26.03 13.71 -6.97
N ARG A 125 25.24 13.73 -8.05
CA ARG A 125 25.63 13.18 -9.35
C ARG A 125 26.92 13.77 -9.90
N ASP A 126 27.08 15.09 -9.74
CA ASP A 126 28.18 15.87 -10.31
C ASP A 126 29.08 16.46 -9.22
N SER A 127 29.11 15.84 -8.02
CA SER A 127 29.85 16.34 -6.86
C SER A 127 30.95 15.38 -6.42
N ASP A 128 32.16 15.90 -6.24
CA ASP A 128 33.28 15.19 -5.61
C ASP A 128 33.14 15.11 -4.07
N VAL A 129 32.13 15.78 -3.52
CA VAL A 129 31.87 15.80 -2.07
C VAL A 129 31.26 14.47 -1.65
N PRO A 130 31.83 13.77 -0.65
CA PRO A 130 31.24 12.56 -0.10
C PRO A 130 29.78 12.79 0.31
N PRO A 131 28.84 11.86 0.05
CA PRO A 131 27.43 12.03 0.39
C PRO A 131 27.18 12.45 1.84
N GLU A 132 28.05 12.02 2.76
CA GLU A 132 28.04 12.32 4.19
C GLU A 132 28.19 13.81 4.51
N GLN A 133 28.91 14.51 3.65
CA GLN A 133 29.23 15.93 3.81
C GLN A 133 28.24 16.82 3.06
N ASN A 134 27.32 16.24 2.27
CA ASN A 134 26.36 17.02 1.50
C ASN A 134 25.20 17.51 2.38
N PRO A 135 25.02 18.84 2.57
CA PRO A 135 24.02 19.37 3.49
C PRO A 135 22.58 19.11 3.00
N LYS A 136 22.37 18.78 1.71
CA LYS A 136 21.04 18.51 1.13
C LYS A 136 20.54 17.09 1.37
N LEU A 137 21.42 16.17 1.77
CA LEU A 137 21.06 14.76 1.97
C LEU A 137 20.23 14.55 3.24
N LYS A 138 20.67 15.16 4.35
CA LYS A 138 20.04 14.98 5.68
C LYS A 138 18.56 15.43 5.72
N PRO A 139 18.16 16.59 5.16
CA PRO A 139 16.76 17.00 5.16
C PRO A 139 15.85 16.06 4.38
N HIS A 140 16.30 15.57 3.21
CA HIS A 140 15.51 14.64 2.42
C HIS A 140 15.30 13.31 3.16
N ALA A 141 16.38 12.81 3.78
CA ALA A 141 16.34 11.61 4.60
C ALA A 141 15.41 11.73 5.82
N LEU A 142 15.47 12.85 6.54
CA LEU A 142 14.55 13.15 7.64
C LEU A 142 13.09 13.14 7.18
N SER A 143 12.83 13.67 5.97
CA SER A 143 11.48 13.72 5.43
C SER A 143 10.86 12.33 5.25
N VAL A 144 11.65 11.31 4.89
CA VAL A 144 11.15 9.93 4.76
C VAL A 144 10.65 9.41 6.10
N PHE A 145 11.43 9.57 7.17
CA PHE A 145 11.02 9.15 8.51
C PHE A 145 9.77 9.88 9.00
N VAL A 146 9.75 11.21 8.85
CA VAL A 146 8.64 12.06 9.29
C VAL A 146 7.36 11.70 8.55
N MET A 147 7.40 11.66 7.21
CA MET A 147 6.21 11.39 6.41
C MET A 147 5.70 9.97 6.61
N THR A 148 6.58 8.99 6.85
CA THR A 148 6.17 7.62 7.18
C THR A 148 5.49 7.57 8.54
N CYS A 149 6.02 8.26 9.55
CA CYS A 149 5.38 8.37 10.86
C CYS A 149 4.02 9.09 10.79
N GLU A 150 3.91 10.17 10.02
CA GLU A 150 2.64 10.87 9.80
C GLU A 150 1.63 9.99 9.06
N SER A 151 2.10 9.16 8.12
CA SER A 151 1.26 8.21 7.40
C SER A 151 0.66 7.17 8.34
N ALA A 152 1.41 6.67 9.32
CA ALA A 152 0.88 5.76 10.35
C ALA A 152 -0.29 6.38 11.15
N ILE A 153 -0.14 7.65 11.56
CA ILE A 153 -1.19 8.40 12.28
C ILE A 153 -2.43 8.59 11.37
N GLN A 154 -2.21 8.94 10.11
CA GLN A 154 -3.29 9.15 9.13
C GLN A 154 -4.02 7.83 8.80
N LEU A 155 -3.30 6.73 8.66
CA LEU A 155 -3.87 5.41 8.43
C LEU A 155 -4.76 4.98 9.61
N ARG A 156 -4.31 5.19 10.85
CA ARG A 156 -5.15 4.89 12.02
C ARG A 156 -6.39 5.77 12.07
N LYS A 157 -6.23 7.08 11.85
CA LYS A 157 -7.31 8.07 11.99
C LYS A 157 -8.35 8.01 10.86
N ALA A 158 -7.89 7.81 9.62
CA ALA A 158 -8.70 8.00 8.40
C ALA A 158 -8.73 6.77 7.47
N GLY A 159 -7.98 5.70 7.79
CA GLY A 159 -7.89 4.50 6.95
C GLY A 159 -7.12 4.69 5.65
N ARG A 160 -6.50 5.86 5.44
CA ARG A 160 -5.72 6.22 4.25
C ARG A 160 -4.72 7.32 4.55
N VAL A 161 -3.70 7.44 3.71
CA VAL A 161 -2.79 8.59 3.71
C VAL A 161 -3.55 9.83 3.21
N THR A 162 -3.49 10.91 3.98
CA THR A 162 -4.17 12.19 3.73
C THR A 162 -3.18 13.36 3.65
N VAL A 163 -2.00 13.12 3.08
CA VAL A 163 -1.06 14.19 2.72
C VAL A 163 -1.79 15.18 1.80
N ARG A 164 -1.58 16.49 2.00
CA ARG A 164 -2.21 17.53 1.17
C ARG A 164 -1.98 17.22 -0.31
N GLU A 165 -3.03 17.33 -1.12
CA GLU A 165 -3.00 16.96 -2.54
C GLU A 165 -1.88 17.67 -3.31
N SER A 166 -1.70 18.98 -3.09
CA SER A 166 -0.60 19.76 -3.67
C SER A 166 0.78 19.15 -3.36
N ASN A 167 0.98 18.68 -2.13
CA ASN A 167 2.26 18.10 -1.72
C ASN A 167 2.48 16.72 -2.36
N LEU A 168 1.42 15.91 -2.52
CA LEU A 168 1.52 14.61 -3.21
C LEU A 168 1.83 14.79 -4.70
N ILE A 169 1.22 15.79 -5.35
CA ILE A 169 1.50 16.15 -6.75
C ILE A 169 2.97 16.54 -6.90
N ASP A 170 3.48 17.45 -6.07
CA ASP A 170 4.87 17.89 -6.12
C ASP A 170 5.87 16.75 -5.86
N LEU A 171 5.55 15.88 -4.88
CA LEU A 171 6.36 14.69 -4.58
C LEU A 171 6.35 13.71 -5.76
N GLY A 172 5.19 13.37 -6.30
CA GLY A 172 5.04 12.47 -7.44
C GLY A 172 5.79 12.98 -8.67
N ALA A 173 5.59 14.25 -9.02
CA ALA A 173 6.29 14.91 -10.13
C ALA A 173 7.80 14.92 -9.95
N THR A 174 8.30 15.17 -8.72
CA THR A 174 9.73 15.13 -8.41
C THR A 174 10.31 13.73 -8.60
N HIS A 175 9.67 12.70 -8.01
CA HIS A 175 10.14 11.32 -8.13
C HIS A 175 10.07 10.83 -9.58
N PHE A 176 9.04 11.21 -10.33
CA PHE A 176 8.93 10.92 -11.76
C PHE A 176 10.04 11.59 -12.56
N LYS A 177 10.27 12.90 -12.36
CA LYS A 177 11.31 13.69 -13.06
C LYS A 177 12.70 13.10 -12.90
N TYR A 178 13.04 12.61 -11.71
CA TYR A 178 14.36 12.02 -11.43
C TYR A 178 14.47 10.55 -11.83
N GLY A 179 13.42 9.93 -12.37
CA GLY A 179 13.46 8.54 -12.81
C GLY A 179 13.49 7.53 -11.66
N VAL A 180 12.82 7.86 -10.54
CA VAL A 180 12.62 6.90 -9.45
C VAL A 180 11.70 5.78 -9.95
N VAL A 181 12.06 4.52 -9.68
CA VAL A 181 11.32 3.32 -10.08
C VAL A 181 11.04 2.48 -8.84
N ASP A 182 10.26 1.41 -9.01
CA ASP A 182 9.81 0.55 -7.92
C ASP A 182 10.98 -0.03 -7.10
N GLU A 183 12.05 -0.43 -7.77
CA GLU A 183 13.26 -0.97 -7.15
C GLU A 183 13.91 0.04 -6.18
N HIS A 184 13.87 1.33 -6.50
CA HIS A 184 14.40 2.37 -5.61
C HIS A 184 13.57 2.48 -4.32
N PHE A 185 12.24 2.34 -4.40
CA PHE A 185 11.38 2.34 -3.22
C PHE A 185 11.61 1.08 -2.36
N GLU A 186 11.80 -0.09 -2.96
CA GLU A 186 12.08 -1.33 -2.21
C GLU A 186 13.43 -1.28 -1.49
N VAL A 187 14.49 -0.78 -2.14
CA VAL A 187 15.79 -0.56 -1.50
C VAL A 187 15.66 0.43 -0.35
N THR A 188 14.90 1.51 -0.56
CA THR A 188 14.63 2.54 0.47
C THR A 188 13.88 1.94 1.66
N LYS A 189 12.86 1.11 1.43
CA LYS A 189 12.12 0.40 2.48
C LYS A 189 13.03 -0.50 3.30
N TYR A 190 13.85 -1.30 2.63
CA TYR A 190 14.80 -2.19 3.30
C TYR A 190 15.79 -1.40 4.18
N ALA A 191 16.41 -0.36 3.61
CA ALA A 191 17.36 0.48 4.33
C ALA A 191 16.73 1.20 5.51
N LEU A 192 15.48 1.67 5.37
CA LEU A 192 14.71 2.30 6.45
C LEU A 192 14.53 1.32 7.62
N LEU A 193 14.02 0.11 7.35
CA LEU A 193 13.73 -0.88 8.38
C LEU A 193 14.99 -1.35 9.11
N GLU A 194 16.09 -1.61 8.39
CA GLU A 194 17.37 -1.98 9.03
C GLU A 194 17.93 -0.82 9.86
N THR A 195 17.79 0.43 9.40
CA THR A 195 18.23 1.59 10.17
C THR A 195 17.44 1.73 11.48
N ILE A 196 16.12 1.53 11.43
CA ILE A 196 15.26 1.57 12.64
C ILE A 196 15.64 0.45 13.60
N LYS A 197 15.83 -0.77 13.10
CA LYS A 197 16.27 -1.92 13.90
C LYS A 197 17.57 -1.65 14.65
N GLU A 198 18.55 -1.06 13.98
CA GLU A 198 19.83 -0.69 14.59
C GLU A 198 19.70 0.50 15.56
N ALA A 199 18.76 1.41 15.32
CA ALA A 199 18.58 2.62 16.13
C ALA A 199 17.86 2.37 17.46
N VAL A 200 16.91 1.42 17.47
CA VAL A 200 16.09 1.08 18.64
C VAL A 200 15.99 -0.45 18.83
N PRO A 201 17.12 -1.14 19.05
CA PRO A 201 17.15 -2.61 19.13
C PRO A 201 16.25 -3.16 20.24
N ASP A 202 16.16 -2.46 21.38
CA ASP A 202 15.32 -2.86 22.52
C ASP A 202 13.81 -2.75 22.24
N MET A 203 13.42 -1.95 21.25
CA MET A 203 12.02 -1.81 20.82
C MET A 203 11.70 -2.67 19.60
N TRP A 204 12.71 -3.29 18.97
CA TRP A 204 12.54 -3.95 17.69
C TRP A 204 11.77 -5.27 17.83
N SER A 205 10.71 -5.40 17.04
CA SER A 205 9.91 -6.60 16.96
C SER A 205 9.38 -6.83 15.54
N PRO A 206 8.93 -8.05 15.20
CA PRO A 206 8.26 -8.33 13.92
C PRO A 206 7.04 -7.43 13.68
N GLU A 207 6.29 -7.09 14.73
CA GLU A 207 5.12 -6.22 14.68
C GLU A 207 5.53 -4.78 14.37
N MET A 208 6.60 -4.28 14.99
CA MET A 208 7.13 -2.94 14.71
C MET A 208 7.65 -2.86 13.26
N LYS A 209 8.36 -3.89 12.79
CA LYS A 209 8.77 -4.01 11.39
C LYS A 209 7.58 -3.91 10.46
N SER A 210 6.51 -4.67 10.73
CA SER A 210 5.29 -4.67 9.92
C SER A 210 4.59 -3.32 9.93
N ALA A 211 4.50 -2.65 11.08
CA ALA A 211 3.85 -1.34 11.21
C ALA A 211 4.57 -0.26 10.39
N TRP A 212 5.90 -0.20 10.49
CA TRP A 212 6.71 0.72 9.68
C TRP A 212 6.63 0.42 8.18
N ALA A 213 6.70 -0.87 7.81
CA ALA A 213 6.60 -1.31 6.43
C ALA A 213 5.26 -0.93 5.80
N GLU A 214 4.14 -1.17 6.50
CA GLU A 214 2.81 -0.85 6.02
C GLU A 214 2.59 0.66 5.88
N ALA A 215 3.04 1.45 6.86
CA ALA A 215 2.96 2.91 6.78
C ALA A 215 3.77 3.46 5.59
N TYR A 216 4.96 2.89 5.35
CA TYR A 216 5.80 3.25 4.20
C TYR A 216 5.15 2.86 2.87
N ASP A 217 4.60 1.65 2.77
CA ASP A 217 3.97 1.15 1.55
C ASP A 217 2.76 2.00 1.14
N GLN A 218 1.94 2.41 2.10
CA GLN A 218 0.79 3.27 1.85
C GLN A 218 1.21 4.69 1.41
N LEU A 219 2.28 5.23 2.00
CA LEU A 219 2.86 6.50 1.57
C LEU A 219 3.38 6.40 0.12
N VAL A 220 4.16 5.37 -0.19
CA VAL A 220 4.69 5.14 -1.54
C VAL A 220 3.56 4.93 -2.54
N ALA A 221 2.52 4.18 -2.19
CA ALA A 221 1.35 4.00 -3.04
C ALA A 221 0.64 5.33 -3.34
N ALA A 222 0.57 6.25 -2.36
CA ALA A 222 0.04 7.60 -2.57
C ALA A 222 0.93 8.43 -3.50
N ILE A 223 2.27 8.39 -3.33
CA ILE A 223 3.22 9.10 -4.19
C ILE A 223 3.17 8.56 -5.64
N LYS A 224 3.18 7.23 -5.81
CA LYS A 224 3.15 6.58 -7.13
C LYS A 224 1.90 6.94 -7.95
N LYS A 225 0.77 7.22 -7.30
CA LYS A 225 -0.43 7.72 -7.99
C LYS A 225 -0.21 9.05 -8.69
N GLU A 226 0.72 9.87 -8.19
CA GLU A 226 1.08 11.18 -8.75
C GLU A 226 2.40 11.16 -9.52
N MET A 227 3.07 10.00 -9.67
CA MET A 227 4.26 9.85 -10.51
C MET A 227 3.87 9.77 -12.00
N LYS A 228 3.41 10.90 -12.53
CA LYS A 228 2.93 11.05 -13.91
C LYS A 228 3.65 12.24 -14.58
N PRO A 229 3.66 12.31 -15.92
CA PRO A 229 4.08 13.51 -16.63
C PRO A 229 3.29 14.74 -16.13
N PRO A 230 3.87 15.95 -16.14
CA PRO A 230 3.14 17.16 -15.81
C PRO A 230 1.91 17.27 -16.72
N GLN A 231 0.74 17.50 -16.13
CA GLN A 231 -0.47 17.79 -16.89
C GLN A 231 -0.21 19.10 -17.65
N THR A 232 -0.10 19.03 -18.98
CA THR A 232 -0.04 20.23 -19.82
C THR A 232 -1.42 20.85 -19.87
N SER A 233 -1.60 22.01 -19.25
CA SER A 233 -2.78 22.86 -19.41
C SER A 233 -2.91 23.42 -20.82
#